data_AF-A0A7S1HF81-F1
#
_entry.id   AF-A0A7S1HF81-F1
#
_cell.length_a   1.000
_cell.length_b   1.000
_cell.length_c   1.000
_cell.angle_alpha   90.00
_cell.angle_beta   90.00
_cell.angle_gamma   90.00
#
_symmetry.space_group_name_H-M   'P 1'
#
loop_
_entity.id
_entity.type
_entity.pdbx_description
1 polymer ?
#
loop_
_entity_poly.entity_id
_entity_poly.type
_entity_poly.pdbx_seq_one_letter_code
_entity_poly.pdbx_strand_id
1 'polypeptide(L)'
;EYKDRVFESFLREYQAGRTPNPDVLCNAEIKFKAFLDHAMRLGAEKIATGHYARVREVDGEFQLLKGLDPLKDQSYFLHRLTQAQLSKAMFPVGHLPKTEVRRIAAEIGLPNAKKKDST
;
A
#
# COMPACT_ATOMS: atom_id res chain seq x y z
N GLU A 1 4.18 17.98 1.01
CA GLU A 1 3.62 16.74 1.62
C GLU A 1 4.65 15.64 1.83
N TYR A 2 5.22 15.00 0.78
CA TYR A 2 6.21 13.92 0.97
C TYR A 2 7.48 14.40 1.72
N LYS A 3 8.06 15.53 1.28
CA LYS A 3 9.24 16.12 1.91
C LYS A 3 8.99 16.38 3.40
N ASP A 4 7.90 17.08 3.70
CA ASP A 4 7.61 17.57 5.05
C ASP A 4 7.16 16.46 6.01
N ARG A 5 6.35 15.50 5.53
CA ARG A 5 5.75 14.46 6.39
C ARG A 5 6.54 13.16 6.46
N VAL A 6 7.33 12.83 5.44
CA VAL A 6 8.07 11.56 5.36
C VAL A 6 9.57 11.82 5.46
N PHE A 7 10.10 12.69 4.60
CA PHE A 7 11.55 12.87 4.48
C PHE A 7 12.17 13.63 5.67
N GLU A 8 11.50 14.67 6.18
CA GLU A 8 11.98 15.35 7.40
C GLU A 8 11.98 14.44 8.62
N SER A 9 10.91 13.65 8.81
CA SER A 9 10.86 12.68 9.91
C SER A 9 11.99 11.66 9.78
N PHE A 10 12.22 11.14 8.57
CA PHE A 10 13.32 10.24 8.29
C PHE A 10 14.69 10.83 8.68
N LEU A 11 14.98 12.07 8.29
CA LEU A 11 16.24 12.73 8.64
C LEU A 11 16.40 12.93 10.15
N ARG A 12 15.33 13.33 10.86
CA ARG A 12 15.37 13.51 12.33
C ARG A 12 15.63 12.19 13.06
N GLU A 13 15.00 11.09 12.63
CA GLU A 13 15.21 9.77 13.21
C GLU A 13 16.66 9.29 13.03
N TYR A 14 17.21 9.49 11.82
CA TYR A 14 18.63 9.19 11.56
C TYR A 14 19.57 10.04 12.42
N GLN A 15 19.33 11.34 12.53
CA GLN A 15 20.12 12.25 13.38
C GLN A 15 20.10 11.82 14.85
N ALA A 16 19.03 11.17 15.30
CA ALA A 16 18.90 10.65 16.64
C ALA A 16 19.43 9.21 16.81
N GLY A 17 20.16 8.68 15.82
CA GLY A 17 20.80 7.36 15.87
C GLY A 17 19.83 6.19 15.71
N ARG A 18 18.61 6.42 15.22
CA ARG A 18 17.61 5.37 14.96
C ARG A 18 17.63 4.98 13.48
N THR A 19 17.09 3.80 13.19
CA THR A 19 16.89 3.32 11.81
C THR A 19 15.41 3.43 11.45
N PRO A 20 14.97 4.54 10.83
CA PRO A 20 13.57 4.73 10.45
C PRO A 20 13.18 3.87 9.23
N ASN A 21 11.89 3.57 9.13
CA ASN A 21 11.29 2.99 7.93
C ASN A 21 10.41 4.03 7.23
N PRO A 22 10.90 4.72 6.18
CA PRO A 22 10.14 5.77 5.50
C PRO A 22 8.92 5.25 4.74
N ASP A 23 8.91 3.98 4.33
CA ASP A 23 7.81 3.40 3.56
C ASP A 23 6.54 3.22 4.40
N VAL A 24 6.70 2.83 5.66
CA VAL A 24 5.60 2.77 6.64
C VAL A 24 4.94 4.15 6.80
N LEU A 25 5.75 5.20 6.91
CA LEU A 25 5.27 6.59 7.00
C LEU A 25 4.62 7.05 5.68
N CYS A 26 5.23 6.74 4.54
CA CYS A 26 4.73 7.10 3.22
C CYS A 26 3.35 6.49 2.95
N ASN A 27 3.13 5.22 3.31
CA ASN A 27 1.81 4.59 3.16
C ASN A 27 0.75 5.32 4.00
N ALA A 28 1.05 5.59 5.28
CA ALA A 28 0.09 6.24 6.18
C ALA A 28 -0.21 7.71 5.81
N GLU A 29 0.81 8.49 5.44
CA GLU A 29 0.70 9.95 5.27
C GLU A 29 0.50 10.41 3.84
N ILE A 30 0.92 9.62 2.85
CA ILE A 30 0.87 10.00 1.44
C ILE A 30 -0.15 9.14 0.70
N LYS A 31 0.06 7.82 0.61
CA LYS A 31 -0.80 6.96 -0.20
C LYS A 31 -2.23 6.83 0.34
N PHE A 32 -2.39 6.71 1.65
CA PHE A 32 -3.70 6.51 2.27
C PHE A 32 -4.22 7.75 3.01
N LYS A 33 -3.61 8.91 2.80
CA LYS A 33 -4.10 10.20 3.31
C LYS A 33 -4.18 11.20 2.19
N ALA A 34 -3.06 11.79 1.75
CA ALA A 34 -3.07 12.79 0.68
C ALA A 34 -3.71 12.29 -0.63
N PHE A 35 -3.33 11.09 -1.10
CA PHE A 35 -3.90 10.49 -2.30
C PHE A 35 -5.36 10.04 -2.10
N LEU A 36 -5.69 9.48 -0.93
CA LEU A 36 -7.06 9.14 -0.59
C LEU A 36 -7.96 10.38 -0.61
N ASP A 37 -7.57 11.45 0.08
CA ASP A 37 -8.30 12.71 0.15
C ASP A 37 -8.50 13.32 -1.24
N HIS A 38 -7.48 13.26 -2.10
CA HIS A 38 -7.59 13.70 -3.48
C HIS A 38 -8.59 12.86 -4.28
N ALA A 39 -8.52 11.52 -4.18
CA ALA A 39 -9.46 10.64 -4.86
C ALA A 39 -10.91 10.86 -4.40
N MET A 40 -11.14 11.04 -3.10
CA MET A 40 -12.47 11.33 -2.56
C MET A 40 -13.01 12.67 -3.10
N ARG A 41 -12.16 13.70 -3.24
CA ARG A 41 -12.56 14.98 -3.88
C ARG A 41 -12.92 14.83 -5.35
N LEU A 42 -12.36 13.85 -6.04
CA LEU A 42 -12.72 13.51 -7.43
C LEU A 42 -14.00 12.65 -7.52
N GLY A 43 -14.63 12.31 -6.39
CA GLY A 43 -15.85 11.50 -6.34
C GLY A 43 -15.61 9.99 -6.32
N ALA A 44 -14.38 9.53 -6.08
CA ALA A 44 -14.11 8.11 -5.90
C ALA A 44 -14.70 7.59 -4.58
N GLU A 45 -15.14 6.33 -4.56
CA GLU A 45 -15.64 5.67 -3.34
C GLU A 45 -14.52 4.99 -2.55
N LYS A 46 -13.50 4.50 -3.25
CA LYS A 46 -12.33 3.77 -2.71
C LYS A 46 -11.09 4.04 -3.58
N ILE A 47 -9.92 3.72 -3.05
CA ILE A 47 -8.65 3.70 -3.79
C ILE A 47 -8.11 2.27 -3.88
N ALA A 48 -7.60 1.90 -5.06
CA ALA A 48 -6.92 0.63 -5.27
C ALA A 48 -5.41 0.84 -5.36
N THR A 49 -4.65 -0.05 -4.73
CA THR A 49 -3.19 -0.07 -4.85
C THR A 49 -2.69 -1.47 -5.19
N GLY A 50 -1.50 -1.55 -5.78
CA GLY A 50 -0.85 -2.83 -6.10
C GLY A 50 -0.19 -3.52 -4.90
N HIS A 51 -0.56 -3.19 -3.66
CA HIS A 51 0.02 -3.84 -2.50
C HIS A 51 -0.48 -5.28 -2.37
N TYR A 52 0.43 -6.19 -2.07
CA TYR A 52 0.15 -7.57 -1.71
C TYR A 52 -0.29 -7.66 -0.26
N ALA A 53 -1.50 -7.20 0.01
CA ALA A 53 -2.19 -7.30 1.28
C ALA A 53 -3.67 -7.51 1.00
N ARG A 54 -4.48 -7.79 2.02
CA ARG A 54 -5.92 -7.94 1.87
C ARG A 54 -6.64 -7.13 2.94
N VAL A 55 -7.88 -6.77 2.65
CA VAL A 55 -8.78 -6.14 3.62
C VAL A 55 -10.09 -6.92 3.66
N ARG A 56 -10.62 -7.13 4.85
CA ARG A 56 -11.92 -7.76 5.06
C ARG A 56 -12.69 -6.98 6.11
N GLU A 57 -13.98 -6.80 5.89
CA GLU A 57 -14.91 -6.25 6.89
C GLU A 57 -15.54 -7.39 7.69
N VAL A 58 -15.52 -7.28 9.03
CA VAL A 58 -16.15 -8.23 9.97
C VAL A 58 -16.76 -7.40 11.08
N ASP A 59 -18.07 -7.55 11.32
CA ASP A 59 -18.80 -6.83 12.39
C ASP A 59 -18.63 -5.29 12.35
N GLY A 60 -18.53 -4.72 11.14
CA GLY A 60 -18.32 -3.28 10.93
C GLY A 60 -16.86 -2.80 11.12
N GLU A 61 -15.94 -3.69 11.46
CA GLU A 61 -14.51 -3.42 11.58
C GLU A 61 -13.74 -3.92 10.36
N PHE A 62 -12.80 -3.11 9.86
CA PHE A 62 -11.93 -3.46 8.75
C PHE A 62 -10.63 -4.07 9.27
N GLN A 63 -10.36 -5.29 8.84
CA GLN A 63 -9.17 -6.07 9.20
C GLN A 63 -8.16 -6.03 8.06
N LEU A 64 -6.94 -5.58 8.35
CA LEU A 64 -5.79 -5.76 7.47
C LEU A 64 -5.29 -7.19 7.57
N LEU A 65 -5.22 -7.88 6.44
CA LEU A 65 -4.81 -9.28 6.32
C LEU A 65 -3.55 -9.38 5.47
N LYS A 66 -2.74 -10.42 5.75
CA LYS A 66 -1.60 -10.77 4.91
C LYS A 66 -2.02 -11.12 3.48
N GLY A 67 -1.19 -10.76 2.50
CA GLY A 67 -1.29 -11.27 1.14
C GLY A 67 -1.14 -12.80 1.10
N LEU A 68 -1.74 -13.45 0.09
CA LEU A 68 -1.65 -14.90 -0.06
C LEU A 68 -0.27 -15.36 -0.56
N ASP A 69 0.53 -14.47 -1.14
CA ASP A 69 1.93 -14.71 -1.48
C ASP A 69 2.83 -14.30 -0.30
N PRO A 70 3.37 -15.24 0.50
CA PRO A 70 4.15 -14.89 1.68
C PRO A 70 5.45 -14.17 1.37
N LEU A 71 6.03 -14.38 0.17
CA LEU A 71 7.28 -13.74 -0.25
C LEU A 71 7.06 -12.30 -0.72
N LYS A 72 5.80 -11.92 -0.95
CA LYS A 72 5.42 -10.59 -1.41
C LYS A 72 4.49 -9.88 -0.45
N ASP A 73 4.08 -10.50 0.66
CA ASP A 73 3.22 -9.86 1.65
C ASP A 73 3.76 -8.49 2.07
N GLN A 74 2.91 -7.49 1.94
CA GLN A 74 3.21 -6.09 2.22
C GLN A 74 2.39 -5.55 3.39
N SER A 75 1.66 -6.41 4.12
CA SER A 75 0.87 -6.03 5.29
C SER A 75 1.70 -5.29 6.34
N TYR A 76 2.98 -5.65 6.49
CA TYR A 76 3.93 -4.97 7.37
C TYR A 76 4.00 -3.46 7.09
N PHE A 77 4.12 -3.04 5.84
CA PHE A 77 4.24 -1.62 5.49
C PHE A 77 2.93 -0.84 5.63
N LEU A 78 1.81 -1.54 5.86
CA LEU A 78 0.46 -0.99 5.97
C LEU A 78 -0.05 -1.01 7.42
N HIS A 79 0.77 -1.42 8.39
CA HIS A 79 0.33 -1.65 9.77
C HIS A 79 -0.18 -0.38 10.49
N ARG A 80 0.10 0.81 9.96
CA ARG A 80 -0.36 2.10 10.53
C ARG A 80 -1.69 2.59 9.96
N LEU A 81 -2.31 1.86 9.04
CA LEU A 81 -3.60 2.27 8.47
C LEU A 81 -4.71 2.21 9.53
N THR A 82 -5.50 3.28 9.56
CA THR A 82 -6.67 3.40 10.45
C THR A 82 -7.91 2.73 9.85
N GLN A 83 -8.94 2.50 10.67
CA GLN A 83 -10.24 1.97 10.20
C GLN A 83 -10.84 2.79 9.05
N ALA A 84 -10.82 4.12 9.17
CA ALA A 84 -11.29 5.02 8.12
C ALA A 84 -10.53 4.81 6.79
N GLN A 85 -9.20 4.67 6.86
CA GLN A 85 -8.37 4.44 5.67
C GLN A 85 -8.60 3.04 5.08
N LEU A 86 -8.68 2.01 5.92
CA LEU A 86 -8.94 0.62 5.49
C LEU A 86 -10.31 0.47 4.84
N SER A 87 -11.34 1.17 5.34
CA SER A 87 -12.69 1.15 4.76
C SER A 87 -12.73 1.62 3.30
N LYS A 88 -11.76 2.45 2.91
CA LYS A 88 -11.62 3.04 1.57
C LYS A 88 -10.51 2.40 0.73
N ALA A 89 -9.84 1.36 1.25
CA ALA A 89 -8.73 0.70 0.57
C ALA A 89 -9.19 -0.54 -0.22
N MET A 90 -8.56 -0.76 -1.37
CA MET A 90 -8.65 -1.99 -2.14
C MET A 90 -7.26 -2.51 -2.50
N PHE A 91 -7.09 -3.83 -2.39
CA PHE A 91 -5.84 -4.54 -2.70
C PHE A 91 -6.11 -5.70 -3.69
N PRO A 92 -6.31 -5.41 -4.98
CA PRO A 92 -6.79 -6.41 -5.94
C PRO A 92 -5.85 -7.61 -6.11
N VAL A 93 -4.54 -7.39 -5.97
CA VAL A 93 -3.52 -8.44 -6.15
C VAL A 93 -3.26 -9.26 -4.89
N GLY A 94 -3.86 -8.92 -3.75
CA GLY A 94 -3.61 -9.57 -2.47
C GLY A 94 -3.96 -11.06 -2.40
N HIS A 95 -4.78 -11.53 -3.35
CA HIS A 95 -5.22 -12.93 -3.46
C HIS A 95 -4.41 -13.74 -4.49
N LEU A 96 -3.43 -13.13 -5.13
CA LEU A 96 -2.69 -13.75 -6.23
C LEU A 96 -1.22 -13.92 -5.87
N PRO A 97 -0.60 -15.06 -6.21
CA PRO A 97 0.85 -15.17 -6.29
C PRO A 97 1.42 -14.14 -7.27
N LYS A 98 2.64 -13.66 -7.05
CA LYS A 98 3.29 -12.72 -7.98
C LYS A 98 3.50 -13.29 -9.37
N THR A 99 3.76 -14.59 -9.45
CA THR A 99 3.86 -15.34 -10.72
C THR A 99 2.55 -15.24 -11.51
N GLU A 100 1.41 -15.34 -10.83
CA GLU A 100 0.09 -15.25 -11.43
C GLU A 100 -0.22 -13.83 -11.94
N VAL A 101 0.11 -12.80 -11.16
CA VAL A 101 -0.01 -11.40 -11.62
C VAL A 101 0.84 -11.15 -12.86
N ARG A 102 2.04 -11.72 -12.95
CA ARG A 102 2.89 -11.62 -14.16
C ARG A 102 2.31 -12.38 -15.34
N ARG A 103 1.73 -13.56 -15.13
CA ARG A 103 1.05 -14.34 -16.16
C ARG A 103 -0.12 -13.55 -16.76
N ILE A 104 -1.01 -13.03 -15.91
CA ILE A 104 -2.15 -12.20 -16.33
C ILE A 104 -1.67 -10.97 -17.10
N ALA A 105 -0.66 -10.25 -16.59
CA ALA A 105 -0.12 -9.07 -17.26
C ALA A 105 0.45 -9.38 -18.64
N ALA A 106 1.09 -10.53 -18.83
CA ALA A 106 1.60 -10.97 -20.12
C ALA A 106 0.47 -11.36 -21.08
N GLU A 107 -0.55 -12.07 -20.61
CA GLU A 107 -1.70 -12.49 -21.41
C GLU A 107 -2.52 -11.33 -21.94
N ILE A 108 -2.71 -10.28 -21.14
CA ILE A 108 -3.44 -9.07 -21.57
C ILE A 108 -2.53 -8.05 -22.27
N GLY A 109 -1.25 -8.37 -22.49
CA GLY A 109 -0.32 -7.54 -23.25
C GLY A 109 0.12 -6.25 -22.57
N LEU A 110 0.19 -6.19 -21.22
CA LEU A 110 0.66 -4.98 -20.55
C LEU A 110 2.15 -4.72 -20.85
N PRO A 111 2.54 -3.47 -21.19
CA PRO A 111 3.92 -3.13 -21.55
C PRO A 111 4.91 -3.33 -20.39
N ASN A 112 4.42 -3.29 -19.14
CA ASN A 112 5.22 -3.48 -17.94
C ASN A 112 5.25 -4.94 -17.44
N ALA A 113 4.67 -5.92 -18.17
CA ALA A 113 4.56 -7.31 -17.71
C ALA A 113 5.90 -7.95 -17.32
N LYS A 114 7.01 -7.56 -17.99
CA LYS A 114 8.37 -8.06 -17.72
C LYS A 114 9.20 -7.15 -16.81
N LYS A 115 8.66 -6.00 -16.39
CA LYS A 115 9.42 -5.03 -15.56
C LYS A 115 9.84 -5.69 -14.25
N LYS A 116 11.09 -5.46 -13.82
CA LYS A 116 11.56 -5.88 -12.49
C LYS A 116 10.82 -5.06 -11.44
N ASP A 117 10.49 -5.71 -10.32
CA ASP A 117 9.93 -4.99 -9.18
C ASP A 117 10.97 -4.00 -8.66
N SER A 118 10.52 -2.85 -8.16
CA SER A 118 11.40 -1.95 -7.41
C SER A 118 11.87 -2.67 -6.15
N THR A 119 13.19 -2.66 -5.93
CA THR A 119 13.84 -3.07 -4.68
C THR A 119 13.49 -2.11 -3.55
#